data_AF-A0ABC9QVQ3-F1
#
_entry.id   AF-A0ABC9QVQ3-F1
#
_cell.length_a   1.000
_cell.length_b   1.000
_cell.length_c   1.000
_cell.angle_alpha   90.00
_cell.angle_beta   90.00
_cell.angle_gamma   90.00
#
_symmetry.space_group_name_H-M   'P 1'
#
loop_
_entity.id
_entity.type
_entity.pdbx_description
1 polymer ?
#
loop_
_entity_poly.entity_id
_entity_poly.type
_entity_poly.pdbx_seq_one_letter_code
_entity_poly.pdbx_strand_id
1 'polypeptide(L)'
;MKVGVVQEDTHKEKREEGYHILKHDLLAGYETLQIDVNRKAVVYISVETEVSTYQDRGEALSSFLQSLIECKNIRPIHLIFYQYDLYPIPHMEQFLRESATYDIHNSIIVESQSTLQHIYGKEAEKRIISSYNTTILACY
;
A
#
# COMPACT_ATOMS: atom_id res chain seq x y z
N MET A 1 -2.04 13.39 -17.96
CA MET A 1 -0.57 13.20 -17.86
C MET A 1 -0.31 11.69 -17.91
N LYS A 2 0.48 11.20 -18.88
CA LYS A 2 0.69 9.74 -19.05
C LYS A 2 1.46 9.20 -17.84
N VAL A 3 0.81 8.36 -17.03
CA VAL A 3 1.32 7.72 -15.81
C VAL A 3 2.71 7.08 -16.00
N GLY A 4 3.00 6.59 -17.21
CA GLY A 4 4.29 5.95 -17.53
C GLY A 4 5.53 6.85 -17.49
N VAL A 5 5.43 8.15 -17.80
CA VAL A 5 6.62 9.04 -17.82
C VAL A 5 7.05 9.42 -16.39
N VAL A 6 6.09 9.64 -15.50
CA VAL A 6 6.34 9.96 -14.09
C VAL A 6 6.98 8.77 -13.36
N GLN A 7 6.57 7.55 -13.70
CA GLN A 7 7.08 6.33 -13.07
C GLN A 7 8.55 6.08 -13.41
N GLU A 8 8.96 6.29 -14.67
CA GLU A 8 10.35 6.09 -15.09
C GLU A 8 11.32 7.13 -14.50
N ASP A 9 10.92 8.41 -14.48
CA ASP A 9 11.73 9.49 -13.89
C ASP A 9 11.87 9.30 -12.37
N THR A 10 10.79 8.91 -11.68
CA THR A 10 10.82 8.62 -10.24
C THR A 10 11.70 7.41 -9.91
N HIS A 11 11.69 6.36 -10.75
CA HIS A 11 12.58 5.21 -10.58
C HIS A 11 14.04 5.59 -10.73
N LYS A 12 14.35 6.49 -11.68
CA LYS A 12 15.71 6.95 -11.93
C LYS A 12 16.23 7.74 -10.73
N GLU A 13 15.46 8.71 -10.23
CA GLU A 13 15.81 9.50 -9.05
C GLU A 13 16.00 8.61 -7.80
N LYS A 14 15.10 7.66 -7.56
CA LYS A 14 15.23 6.74 -6.41
C LYS A 14 16.45 5.81 -6.53
N ARG A 15 16.80 5.37 -7.74
CA ARG A 15 18.05 4.62 -7.95
C ARG A 15 19.29 5.48 -7.70
N GLU A 16 19.27 6.74 -8.10
CA GLU A 16 20.34 7.71 -7.82
C GLU A 16 20.50 7.97 -6.31
N GLU A 17 19.40 7.93 -5.54
CA GLU A 17 19.40 7.95 -4.07
C GLU A 17 19.84 6.61 -3.42
N GLY A 18 20.16 5.59 -4.22
CA GLY A 18 20.64 4.28 -3.77
C GLY A 18 19.54 3.27 -3.40
N TYR A 19 18.28 3.53 -3.77
CA TYR A 19 17.21 2.55 -3.57
C TYR A 19 17.28 1.43 -4.61
N HIS A 20 17.12 0.20 -4.13
CA HIS A 20 16.85 -0.94 -4.98
C HIS A 20 15.37 -0.95 -5.39
N ILE A 21 15.10 -1.00 -6.70
CA ILE A 21 13.74 -0.99 -7.22
C ILE A 21 13.33 -2.42 -7.53
N LEU A 22 12.35 -2.93 -6.80
CA LEU A 22 11.79 -4.28 -6.95
C LEU A 22 10.37 -4.20 -7.52
N LYS A 23 9.97 -5.24 -8.23
CA LYS A 23 8.58 -5.47 -8.64
C LYS A 23 8.12 -6.80 -8.08
N HIS A 24 6.87 -6.87 -7.65
CA HIS A 24 6.32 -8.05 -7.02
C HIS A 24 4.84 -8.18 -7.36
N ASP A 25 4.39 -9.41 -7.56
CA ASP A 25 2.97 -9.73 -7.68
C ASP A 25 2.43 -10.05 -6.29
N LEU A 26 1.39 -9.34 -5.87
CA LEU A 26 0.75 -9.54 -4.57
C LEU A 26 0.30 -10.99 -4.36
N LEU A 27 -0.18 -11.65 -5.43
CA LEU A 27 -0.68 -13.02 -5.36
C LEU A 27 0.44 -14.07 -5.29
N ALA A 28 1.69 -13.68 -5.55
CA ALA A 28 2.84 -14.56 -5.46
C ALA A 28 3.35 -14.77 -4.01
N GLY A 29 2.79 -14.05 -3.04
CA GLY A 29 3.12 -14.19 -1.63
C GLY A 29 4.46 -13.55 -1.23
N TYR A 30 4.54 -13.05 0.01
CA TYR A 30 5.71 -12.36 0.54
C TYR A 30 7.00 -13.19 0.49
N GLU A 31 6.89 -14.52 0.61
CA GLU A 31 8.03 -15.44 0.57
C GLU A 31 8.83 -15.39 -0.73
N THR A 32 8.21 -14.96 -1.83
CA THR A 32 8.90 -14.78 -3.11
C THR A 32 9.56 -13.40 -3.25
N LEU A 33 9.29 -12.47 -2.31
CA LEU A 33 9.87 -11.15 -2.27
C LEU A 33 11.27 -11.17 -1.64
N GLN A 34 12.31 -11.10 -2.48
CA GLN A 34 13.70 -11.07 -2.02
C GLN A 34 14.15 -9.63 -1.71
N ILE A 35 13.83 -9.15 -0.51
CA ILE A 35 14.38 -7.88 0.00
C ILE A 35 15.74 -8.13 0.67
N ASP A 36 16.77 -7.42 0.21
CA ASP A 36 18.02 -7.29 0.96
C ASP A 36 17.81 -6.33 2.13
N VAL A 37 17.76 -6.86 3.36
CA VAL A 37 17.52 -6.10 4.60
C VAL A 37 18.58 -5.03 4.87
N ASN A 38 19.73 -5.08 4.20
CA ASN A 38 20.82 -4.10 4.37
C ASN A 38 20.76 -2.95 3.36
N ARG A 39 19.76 -2.92 2.48
CA ARG A 39 19.62 -1.92 1.42
C ARG A 39 18.25 -1.25 1.47
N LYS A 40 18.23 0.03 1.13
CA LYS A 40 16.97 0.75 0.89
C LYS A 40 16.29 0.13 -0.33
N ALA A 41 14.98 -0.10 -0.25
CA ALA A 41 14.23 -0.66 -1.37
C ALA A 41 12.90 0.09 -1.58
N VAL A 42 12.49 0.19 -2.84
CA VAL A 42 11.11 0.53 -3.23
C VAL A 42 10.56 -0.70 -3.93
N VAL A 43 9.48 -1.25 -3.39
CA VAL A 43 8.81 -2.43 -3.94
C VAL A 43 7.51 -2.00 -4.59
N TYR A 44 7.40 -2.17 -5.90
CA TYR A 44 6.16 -1.98 -6.63
C TYR A 44 5.38 -3.29 -6.61
N ILE A 45 4.29 -3.30 -5.85
CA ILE A 45 3.42 -4.45 -5.73
C ILE A 45 2.24 -4.25 -6.68
N SER A 46 2.11 -5.15 -7.65
CA SER A 46 0.99 -5.19 -8.60
C SER A 46 0.08 -6.36 -8.29
N VAL A 47 -1.17 -6.29 -8.74
CA VAL A 47 -2.10 -7.41 -8.70
C VAL A 47 -2.90 -7.42 -10.00
N GLU A 48 -2.99 -8.59 -10.64
CA GLU A 48 -3.78 -8.73 -11.87
C GLU A 48 -5.26 -8.84 -11.53
N THR A 49 -6.04 -7.85 -11.97
CA THR A 49 -7.46 -7.76 -11.61
C THR A 49 -8.37 -8.61 -12.49
N GLU A 50 -7.92 -8.98 -13.70
CA GLU A 50 -8.70 -9.79 -14.64
C GLU A 50 -8.84 -11.25 -14.18
N VAL A 51 -7.87 -11.75 -13.42
CA VAL A 51 -7.79 -13.16 -13.00
C VAL A 51 -8.02 -13.37 -11.50
N SER A 52 -8.38 -12.31 -10.77
CA SER A 52 -8.57 -12.37 -9.32
C SER A 52 -9.90 -11.76 -8.91
N THR A 53 -10.51 -12.31 -7.87
CA THR A 53 -11.70 -11.69 -7.27
C THR A 53 -11.30 -10.60 -6.29
N TYR A 54 -12.27 -9.76 -5.91
CA TYR A 54 -12.08 -8.76 -4.86
C TYR A 54 -11.66 -9.39 -3.53
N GLN A 55 -12.24 -10.56 -3.20
CA GLN A 55 -11.92 -11.29 -1.97
C GLN A 55 -10.48 -11.80 -2.00
N ASP A 56 -10.04 -12.42 -3.10
CA ASP A 56 -8.67 -12.94 -3.24
C ASP A 56 -7.62 -11.84 -3.01
N ARG A 57 -7.86 -10.65 -3.56
CA ARG A 57 -6.96 -9.49 -3.38
C ARG A 57 -6.91 -9.02 -1.94
N GLY A 58 -8.06 -8.96 -1.28
CA GLY A 58 -8.16 -8.58 0.13
C GLY A 58 -7.43 -9.57 1.06
N GLU A 59 -7.58 -10.87 0.81
CA GLU A 59 -6.90 -11.93 1.55
C GLU A 59 -5.38 -11.89 1.31
N ALA A 60 -4.94 -11.84 0.05
CA ALA A 60 -3.52 -11.76 -0.30
C ALA A 60 -2.84 -10.53 0.30
N LEU A 61 -3.51 -9.36 0.25
CA LEU A 61 -3.02 -8.15 0.90
C LEU A 61 -2.92 -8.31 2.41
N SER A 62 -3.93 -8.90 3.05
CA SER A 62 -3.91 -9.12 4.49
C SER A 62 -2.76 -10.05 4.91
N SER A 63 -2.55 -11.16 4.18
CA SER A 63 -1.43 -12.07 4.42
C SER A 63 -0.08 -11.40 4.19
N PHE A 64 0.06 -10.62 3.11
CA PHE A 64 1.29 -9.89 2.82
C PHE A 64 1.64 -8.89 3.93
N LEU A 65 0.65 -8.15 4.43
CA LEU A 65 0.83 -7.20 5.53
C LEU A 65 1.21 -7.90 6.84
N GLN A 66 0.60 -9.05 7.11
CA GLN A 66 0.97 -9.88 8.26
C GLN A 66 2.45 -10.31 8.18
N SER A 67 2.92 -10.75 7.00
CA SER A 67 4.32 -11.09 6.81
C SER A 67 5.27 -9.91 7.02
N LEU A 68 4.89 -8.69 6.60
CA LEU A 68 5.67 -7.48 6.88
C LEU A 68 5.75 -7.17 8.37
N ILE A 69 4.65 -7.33 9.11
CA ILE A 69 4.62 -7.13 10.57
C ILE A 69 5.57 -8.10 11.27
N GLU A 70 5.56 -9.37 10.86
CA GLU A 70 6.42 -10.42 11.39
C GLU A 70 7.91 -10.18 11.03
N CYS A 71 8.18 -9.57 9.88
CA CYS A 71 9.53 -9.22 9.45
C CYS A 71 10.04 -7.94 10.13
N LYS A 72 10.61 -8.08 11.33
CA LYS A 72 11.12 -6.93 12.12
C LYS A 72 12.37 -6.25 11.54
N ASN A 73 13.04 -6.87 10.57
CA ASN A 73 14.37 -6.46 10.11
C ASN A 73 14.35 -5.43 8.96
N ILE A 74 13.18 -5.10 8.41
CA ILE A 74 13.03 -4.25 7.21
C ILE A 74 12.42 -2.87 7.50
N ARG A 75 12.59 -2.35 8.71
CA ARG A 75 11.95 -1.11 9.19
C ARG A 75 12.87 0.12 9.06
N PRO A 76 12.31 1.34 8.93
CA PRO A 76 10.88 1.68 8.83
C PRO A 76 10.27 1.30 7.48
N ILE A 77 8.96 1.01 7.46
CA ILE A 77 8.21 0.70 6.22
C ILE A 77 7.21 1.83 5.95
N HIS A 78 7.07 2.23 4.68
CA HIS A 78 5.99 3.11 4.24
C HIS A 78 5.21 2.44 3.11
N LEU A 79 3.94 2.14 3.38
CA LEU A 79 2.99 1.57 2.44
C LEU A 79 2.18 2.69 1.78
N ILE A 80 2.14 2.66 0.44
CA ILE A 80 1.36 3.59 -0.36
C ILE A 80 0.35 2.78 -1.16
N PHE A 81 -0.92 2.99 -0.89
CA PHE A 81 -2.02 2.33 -1.59
C PHE A 81 -2.57 3.27 -2.67
N TYR A 82 -2.54 2.82 -3.92
CA TYR A 82 -2.96 3.57 -5.10
C TYR A 82 -4.10 2.84 -5.82
N GLN A 83 -5.14 3.54 -6.28
CA GLN A 83 -6.37 2.89 -6.80
C GLN A 83 -6.99 1.94 -5.76
N TYR A 84 -7.15 2.46 -4.54
CA TYR A 84 -7.53 1.68 -3.37
C TYR A 84 -8.89 0.96 -3.50
N ASP A 85 -9.79 1.49 -4.33
CA ASP A 85 -11.09 0.92 -4.66
C ASP A 85 -11.00 -0.48 -5.30
N LEU A 86 -9.88 -0.81 -5.94
CA LEU A 86 -9.70 -2.10 -6.60
C LEU A 86 -9.36 -3.24 -5.62
N TYR A 87 -8.81 -2.93 -4.46
CA TYR A 87 -8.33 -3.92 -3.48
C TYR A 87 -8.50 -3.48 -2.00
N PRO A 88 -9.71 -3.15 -1.55
CA PRO A 88 -9.91 -2.61 -0.22
C PRO A 88 -9.60 -3.64 0.88
N ILE A 89 -8.86 -3.18 1.90
CA ILE A 89 -8.49 -4.00 3.05
C ILE A 89 -9.71 -4.16 3.97
N PRO A 90 -10.12 -5.40 4.28
CA PRO A 90 -11.12 -5.64 5.32
C PRO A 90 -10.65 -5.11 6.68
N HIS A 91 -11.54 -4.56 7.50
CA HIS A 91 -11.20 -4.05 8.84
C HIS A 91 -10.07 -2.99 8.86
N MET A 92 -10.04 -2.09 7.87
CA MET A 92 -8.98 -1.09 7.69
C MET A 92 -8.60 -0.30 8.96
N GLU A 93 -9.57 0.05 9.81
CA GLU A 93 -9.29 0.75 11.07
C GLU A 93 -8.38 -0.06 12.01
N GLN A 94 -8.61 -1.37 12.10
CA GLN A 94 -7.78 -2.27 12.90
C GLN A 94 -6.39 -2.39 12.30
N PHE A 95 -6.31 -2.57 10.98
CA PHE A 95 -5.04 -2.62 10.25
C PHE A 95 -4.19 -1.38 10.51
N LEU A 96 -4.76 -0.17 10.35
CA LEU A 96 -4.02 1.09 10.55
C LEU A 96 -3.47 1.24 11.97
N ARG A 97 -4.26 0.81 12.96
CA ARG A 97 -3.83 0.80 14.36
C ARG A 97 -2.68 -0.17 14.58
N GLU A 98 -2.79 -1.40 14.07
CA GLU A 98 -1.76 -2.43 14.23
C GLU A 98 -0.47 -2.06 13.50
N SER A 99 -0.56 -1.59 12.25
CA SER A 99 0.60 -1.15 11.47
C SER A 99 1.38 -0.02 12.16
N ALA A 100 0.68 0.92 12.82
CA ALA A 100 1.33 2.01 13.57
C ALA A 100 2.14 1.49 14.77
N THR A 101 1.71 0.41 15.43
CA THR A 101 2.49 -0.23 16.52
C THR A 101 3.81 -0.84 16.03
N TYR A 102 3.93 -1.06 14.72
CA TYR A 102 5.07 -1.72 14.09
C TYR A 102 5.92 -0.78 13.23
N ASP A 103 5.78 0.55 13.37
CA ASP A 103 6.53 1.54 12.58
C ASP A 103 6.31 1.38 11.06
N ILE A 104 5.08 0.98 10.71
CA ILE A 104 4.60 0.90 9.34
C ILE A 104 3.69 2.11 9.11
N HIS A 105 4.17 3.04 8.30
CA HIS A 105 3.40 4.21 7.88
C HIS A 105 2.52 3.85 6.69
N ASN A 106 1.33 4.44 6.62
CA ASN A 106 0.38 4.20 5.54
C ASN A 106 0.01 5.52 4.86
N SER A 107 -0.20 5.45 3.55
CA SER A 107 -0.83 6.52 2.77
C SER A 107 -1.82 5.89 1.81
N ILE A 108 -3.09 6.27 1.93
CA ILE A 108 -4.13 5.85 0.99
C ILE A 108 -4.38 7.00 0.02
N ILE A 109 -4.30 6.70 -1.27
CA ILE A 109 -4.65 7.63 -2.34
C ILE A 109 -6.00 7.16 -2.90
N VAL A 110 -7.01 8.02 -2.74
CA VAL A 110 -8.36 7.83 -3.28
C VAL A 110 -8.71 8.99 -4.18
N GLU A 111 -9.47 8.73 -5.25
CA GLU A 111 -9.94 9.78 -6.16
C GLU A 111 -10.95 10.71 -5.49
N SER A 112 -11.73 10.18 -4.55
CA SER A 112 -12.72 10.94 -3.79
C SER A 112 -12.93 10.37 -2.39
N GLN A 113 -13.36 11.23 -1.47
CA GLN A 113 -13.81 10.79 -0.15
C GLN A 113 -14.99 9.82 -0.23
N SER A 114 -15.87 9.99 -1.24
CA SER A 114 -17.01 9.09 -1.47
C SER A 114 -16.59 7.65 -1.77
N THR A 115 -15.37 7.43 -2.27
CA THR A 115 -14.80 6.10 -2.51
C THR A 115 -14.69 5.32 -1.19
N LEU A 116 -14.10 5.93 -0.15
CA LEU A 116 -13.98 5.30 1.16
C LEU A 116 -15.35 5.08 1.81
N GLN A 117 -16.28 6.01 1.64
CA GLN A 117 -17.65 5.86 2.14
C GLN A 117 -18.38 4.70 1.45
N HIS A 118 -18.18 4.51 0.14
CA HIS A 118 -18.80 3.41 -0.59
C HIS A 118 -18.29 2.05 -0.13
N ILE A 119 -16.97 1.97 0.11
CA ILE A 119 -16.30 0.73 0.53
C ILE A 119 -16.65 0.36 1.97
N TYR A 120 -16.54 1.31 2.91
CA TYR A 120 -16.61 1.02 4.34
C TYR A 120 -17.91 1.47 5.02
N GLY A 121 -18.72 2.25 4.32
CA GLY A 121 -19.85 2.96 4.92
C GLY A 121 -19.43 4.25 5.63
N LYS A 122 -20.40 5.14 5.80
CA LYS A 122 -20.22 6.53 6.27
C LYS A 122 -19.54 6.64 7.65
N GLU A 123 -19.89 5.75 8.58
CA GLU A 123 -19.34 5.87 9.94
C GLU A 123 -17.91 5.32 10.04
N ALA A 124 -17.56 4.29 9.28
CA ALA A 124 -16.20 3.77 9.23
C ALA A 124 -15.27 4.69 8.44
N GLU A 125 -15.75 5.29 7.34
CA GLU A 125 -14.99 6.27 6.56
C GLU A 125 -14.52 7.45 7.42
N LYS A 126 -15.41 8.07 8.22
CA LYS A 126 -15.02 9.12 9.17
C LYS A 126 -13.93 8.67 10.15
N ARG A 127 -14.03 7.45 10.70
CA ARG A 127 -13.04 6.93 11.65
C ARG A 127 -11.70 6.70 10.98
N ILE A 128 -11.70 6.14 9.77
CA ILE A 128 -10.49 5.96 8.95
C ILE A 128 -9.84 7.32 8.72
N ILE A 129 -10.56 8.33 8.21
CA ILE A 129 -9.98 9.66 7.98
C ILE A 129 -9.43 10.28 9.26
N SER A 130 -10.16 10.16 10.38
CA SER A 130 -9.71 10.70 11.67
C SER A 130 -8.47 10.01 12.23
N SER A 131 -8.16 8.79 11.78
CA SER A 131 -6.97 8.05 12.19
C SER A 131 -5.70 8.50 11.45
N TYR A 132 -5.83 9.26 10.36
CA TYR A 132 -4.69 9.78 9.61
C TYR A 132 -4.18 11.08 10.20
N ASN A 133 -2.86 11.16 10.40
CA ASN A 133 -2.20 12.38 10.88
C ASN A 133 -2.29 13.54 9.87
N THR A 134 -2.47 13.25 8.59
CA THR A 134 -2.51 14.25 7.53
C THR A 134 -3.47 13.80 6.44
N THR A 135 -4.36 14.70 6.03
CA THR A 135 -5.21 14.55 4.85
C THR A 135 -4.83 15.65 3.87
N ILE A 136 -4.47 15.28 2.63
CA ILE A 136 -4.14 16.22 1.57
C ILE A 136 -5.24 16.16 0.52
N LEU A 137 -5.81 17.32 0.21
CA LEU A 137 -6.77 17.47 -0.89
C LEU A 137 -6.03 18.05 -2.09
N ALA A 138 -5.79 17.23 -3.11
CA ALA A 138 -5.25 17.69 -4.37
C ALA A 138 -6.40 17.94 -5.35
N CYS A 139 -6.64 19.20 -5.69
CA CYS A 139 -7.49 19.56 -6.82
C CYS A 139 -6.64 19.46 -8.09
N TYR A 140 -7.00 18.56 -9.01
CA TYR A 140 -6.40 18.48 -10.35
C TYR A 140 -7.13 19.41 -11.33
#